data_AF-A0A258E5A6-F1
#
_entry.id   AF-A0A258E5A6-F1
#
_cell.length_a   1.000
_cell.length_b   1.000
_cell.length_c   1.000
_cell.angle_alpha   90.00
_cell.angle_beta   90.00
_cell.angle_gamma   90.00
#
_symmetry.space_group_name_H-M   'P 1'
#
loop_
_entity.id
_entity.type
_entity.pdbx_description
1 polymer ?
#
loop_
_entity_poly.entity_id
_entity_poly.type
_entity_poly.pdbx_seq_one_letter_code
_entity_poly.pdbx_strand_id
1 'polypeptide(L)'
;MTFEAVSVRHRTPASIAKELRFEDVRLTYGAVEAVRGITLEVRPGEVMCLLGQSGCGKTSLLRLAAGIEAPQFGRILVDGQEMAGPDRFVPPEQRGIGLVFQDYALFPHLTNLQNVMFGLSGLRRSESVQEALRALQRVDLEAAAQSYPHELSGGQQQRVALARALAPRPGILLLDEPFSGLDRRLRDQVRAET
;
A
#
# COMPACT_ATOMS: atom_id res chain seq x y z
N MET A 1 8.31 -21.27 -6.61
CA MET A 1 7.50 -20.08 -7.00
C MET A 1 8.39 -19.21 -7.84
N THR A 2 7.96 -18.83 -9.04
CA THR A 2 8.73 -17.93 -9.90
C THR A 2 7.96 -16.63 -9.94
N PHE A 3 8.45 -15.61 -9.21
CA PHE A 3 7.99 -14.25 -9.37
C PHE A 3 8.88 -13.61 -10.43
N GLU A 4 8.28 -13.03 -11.47
CA GLU A 4 9.00 -12.13 -12.35
C GLU A 4 8.94 -10.73 -11.74
N ALA A 5 10.08 -10.26 -11.23
CA ALA A 5 10.23 -8.90 -10.77
C ALA A 5 10.54 -8.01 -11.96
N VAL A 6 9.56 -7.23 -12.41
CA VAL A 6 9.76 -6.25 -13.48
C VAL A 6 10.03 -4.90 -12.82
N SER A 7 11.25 -4.38 -13.01
CA SER A 7 11.68 -3.07 -12.54
C SER A 7 11.53 -2.02 -13.64
N VAL A 8 10.77 -0.95 -13.36
CA VAL A 8 10.65 0.21 -14.26
C VAL A 8 11.25 1.44 -13.57
N ARG A 9 12.18 2.13 -14.23
CA ARG A 9 12.86 3.31 -13.67
C ARG A 9 12.05 4.58 -13.96
N HIS A 10 11.39 5.14 -12.95
CA HIS A 10 10.86 6.50 -12.98
C HIS A 10 11.21 7.27 -11.70
N ARG A 11 11.64 8.53 -11.84
CA ARG A 11 11.97 9.42 -10.71
C ARG A 11 10.72 10.18 -10.28
N THR A 12 10.31 10.05 -9.02
CA THR A 12 9.22 10.83 -8.40
C THR A 12 9.73 11.53 -7.14
N PRO A 13 9.43 12.81 -6.90
CA PRO A 13 9.86 13.50 -5.68
C PRO A 13 8.76 13.51 -4.61
N ALA A 14 8.94 12.75 -3.51
CA ALA A 14 8.36 12.98 -2.18
C ALA A 14 8.91 11.97 -1.15
N SER A 15 9.34 12.45 0.03
CA SER A 15 10.11 11.71 1.07
C SER A 15 11.45 11.13 0.57
N ILE A 16 12.40 10.88 1.48
CA ILE A 16 13.62 10.13 1.09
C ILE A 16 13.15 8.70 0.84
N ALA A 17 13.06 8.31 -0.43
CA ALA A 17 12.70 6.96 -0.81
C ALA A 17 13.63 5.97 -0.09
N LYS A 18 13.05 4.89 0.44
CA LYS A 18 13.78 3.92 1.26
C LYS A 18 13.98 2.61 0.53
N GLU A 19 15.01 1.90 0.92
CA GLU A 19 15.20 0.50 0.55
C GLU A 19 14.20 -0.39 1.31
N LEU A 20 13.68 -1.42 0.65
CA LEU A 20 12.95 -2.52 1.29
C LEU A 20 13.64 -3.83 0.93
N ARG A 21 13.97 -4.64 1.94
CA ARG A 21 14.63 -5.94 1.74
C ARG A 21 13.93 -7.05 2.50
N PHE A 22 13.78 -8.19 1.84
CA PHE A 22 13.35 -9.45 2.42
C PHE A 22 14.53 -10.44 2.37
N GLU A 23 14.75 -11.18 3.44
CA GLU A 23 15.81 -12.19 3.56
C GLU A 23 15.21 -13.52 4.03
N ASP A 24 15.13 -14.51 3.13
CA ASP A 24 14.53 -15.84 3.36
C ASP A 24 13.18 -15.79 4.10
N VAL A 25 12.31 -14.85 3.72
CA VAL A 25 11.04 -14.63 4.41
C VAL A 25 10.06 -15.75 4.12
N ARG A 26 9.47 -16.32 5.18
CA ARG A 26 8.48 -17.41 5.10
C ARG A 26 7.23 -17.11 5.89
N LEU A 27 6.09 -17.55 5.35
CA LEU A 27 4.80 -17.44 6.01
C LEU A 27 3.88 -18.59 5.62
N THR A 28 3.31 -19.24 6.63
CA THR A 28 2.40 -20.38 6.50
C THR A 28 1.09 -20.09 7.22
N TYR A 29 -0.03 -20.32 6.53
CA TYR A 29 -1.38 -20.33 7.12
C TYR A 29 -1.88 -21.77 7.20
N GLY A 30 -1.91 -22.33 8.41
CA GLY A 30 -2.28 -23.73 8.61
C GLY A 30 -1.34 -24.67 7.83
N ALA A 31 -1.88 -25.37 6.83
CA ALA A 31 -1.10 -26.27 5.95
C ALA A 31 -0.57 -25.59 4.67
N VAL A 32 -0.90 -24.32 4.44
CA VAL A 32 -0.57 -23.60 3.19
C VAL A 32 0.60 -22.66 3.41
N GLU A 33 1.75 -22.98 2.83
CA GLU A 33 2.91 -22.10 2.79
C GLU A 33 2.69 -21.01 1.72
N ALA A 34 2.26 -19.83 2.17
CA ALA A 34 1.88 -18.69 1.34
C ALA A 34 3.10 -17.90 0.82
N VAL A 35 4.17 -17.82 1.60
CA VAL A 35 5.44 -17.22 1.20
C VAL A 35 6.56 -18.23 1.49
N ARG A 36 7.33 -18.60 0.46
CA ARG A 36 8.28 -19.73 0.49
C ARG A 36 9.72 -19.28 0.29
N GLY A 37 10.31 -18.70 1.34
CA GLY A 37 11.73 -18.34 1.37
C GLY A 37 12.07 -17.24 0.37
N ILE A 38 11.37 -16.11 0.45
CA ILE A 38 11.57 -15.00 -0.48
C ILE A 38 12.72 -14.12 -0.01
N THR A 39 13.69 -13.94 -0.89
CA THR A 39 14.76 -12.95 -0.78
C THR A 39 14.61 -11.96 -1.93
N LEU A 40 14.44 -10.69 -1.59
CA LEU A 40 14.11 -9.62 -2.54
C LEU A 40 14.65 -8.29 -2.03
N GLU A 41 15.17 -7.45 -2.92
CA GLU A 41 15.57 -6.08 -2.61
C GLU A 41 14.84 -5.13 -3.56
N VAL A 42 14.23 -4.08 -3.01
CA VAL A 42 13.68 -2.94 -3.74
C VAL A 42 14.48 -1.72 -3.35
N ARG A 43 15.14 -1.10 -4.32
CA ARG A 43 16.03 0.04 -4.06
C ARG A 43 15.22 1.34 -3.88
N PRO A 44 15.82 2.35 -3.22
CA PRO A 44 15.25 3.69 -3.16
C PRO A 44 14.79 4.21 -4.54
N GLY A 45 13.50 4.53 -4.66
CA GLY A 45 12.89 5.07 -5.88
C GLY A 45 12.66 4.05 -6.99
N GLU A 46 12.88 2.77 -6.73
CA GLU A 46 12.54 1.69 -7.66
C GLU A 46 11.03 1.43 -7.63
N VAL A 47 10.45 1.21 -8.82
CA VAL A 47 9.09 0.68 -8.94
C VAL A 47 9.20 -0.79 -9.32
N MET A 48 8.73 -1.65 -8.43
CA MET A 48 8.72 -3.09 -8.62
C MET A 48 7.27 -3.61 -8.68
N CYS A 49 6.99 -4.42 -9.70
CA CYS A 49 5.72 -5.12 -9.83
C CYS A 49 5.89 -6.60 -9.46
N LEU A 50 5.02 -7.11 -8.59
CA LEU A 50 4.92 -8.53 -8.27
C LEU A 50 3.87 -9.19 -9.17
N LEU A 51 4.31 -10.04 -10.09
CA LEU A 51 3.44 -10.76 -11.02
C LEU A 51 3.28 -12.23 -10.61
N GLY A 52 2.07 -12.75 -10.74
CA GLY A 52 1.77 -14.17 -10.47
C GLY A 52 0.28 -14.44 -10.35
N GLN A 53 -0.10 -15.71 -10.45
CA GLN A 53 -1.50 -16.16 -10.33
C GLN A 53 -2.16 -15.73 -9.01
N SER A 54 -3.50 -15.68 -8.99
CA SER A 54 -4.23 -15.50 -7.73
C SER A 54 -3.81 -16.57 -6.72
N GLY A 55 -3.63 -16.17 -5.45
CA GLY A 55 -3.20 -17.07 -4.37
C GLY A 55 -1.69 -17.36 -4.31
N CYS A 56 -0.84 -16.77 -5.16
CA CYS A 56 0.61 -17.02 -5.10
C CYS A 56 1.35 -16.32 -3.95
N GLY A 57 0.65 -15.58 -3.07
CA GLY A 57 1.25 -14.95 -1.89
C GLY A 57 1.62 -13.47 -2.01
N LYS A 58 1.24 -12.77 -3.08
CA LYS A 58 1.52 -11.32 -3.28
C LYS A 58 1.00 -10.45 -2.14
N THR A 59 -0.30 -10.55 -1.86
CA THR A 59 -0.95 -9.84 -0.75
C THR A 59 -0.31 -10.20 0.58
N SER A 60 0.05 -11.47 0.80
CA SER A 60 0.75 -11.91 2.00
C SER A 60 2.12 -11.24 2.14
N LEU A 61 2.90 -11.14 1.06
CA LEU A 61 4.20 -10.47 1.05
C LEU A 61 4.07 -8.96 1.33
N LEU A 62 3.07 -8.31 0.74
CA LEU A 62 2.78 -6.89 1.00
C LEU A 62 2.36 -6.66 2.46
N ARG A 63 1.53 -7.54 3.03
CA ARG A 63 1.10 -7.49 4.44
C ARG A 63 2.25 -7.72 5.41
N LEU A 64 3.19 -8.62 5.08
CA LEU A 64 4.42 -8.84 5.84
C LEU A 64 5.29 -7.57 5.87
N ALA A 65 5.51 -6.93 4.72
CA ALA A 65 6.25 -5.67 4.64
C ALA A 65 5.57 -4.55 5.44
N ALA A 66 4.25 -4.40 5.28
CA ALA A 66 3.47 -3.41 6.02
C ALA A 66 3.39 -3.69 7.54
N GLY A 67 3.73 -4.90 7.99
CA GLY A 67 3.64 -5.29 9.40
C GLY A 67 2.25 -5.67 9.88
N ILE A 68 1.35 -5.95 8.95
CA ILE A 68 0.02 -6.49 9.24
C ILE A 68 0.15 -7.97 9.63
N GLU A 69 1.12 -8.65 9.04
CA GLU A 69 1.48 -10.03 9.33
C GLU A 69 2.93 -10.09 9.82
N ALA A 70 3.25 -11.11 10.63
CA ALA A 70 4.61 -11.38 11.08
C ALA A 70 5.22 -12.57 10.31
N PRO A 71 6.46 -12.46 9.82
CA PRO A 71 7.12 -13.59 9.20
C PRO A 71 7.38 -14.68 10.25
N GLN A 72 7.28 -15.95 9.84
CA GLN A 72 7.64 -17.08 10.70
C GLN A 72 9.16 -17.32 10.69
N PHE A 73 9.79 -17.03 9.56
CA PHE A 73 11.24 -17.11 9.36
C PHE A 73 11.70 -15.96 8.46
N GLY A 74 13.00 -15.67 8.52
CA GLY A 74 13.62 -14.62 7.74
C GLY A 74 13.51 -13.24 8.37
N ARG A 75 13.92 -12.21 7.61
CA ARG A 75 13.96 -10.82 8.05
C ARG A 75 13.40 -9.88 7.00
N ILE A 76 12.78 -8.81 7.46
CA ILE A 76 12.33 -7.67 6.66
C ILE A 76 13.06 -6.44 7.14
N LEU A 77 13.79 -5.78 6.26
CA LEU A 77 14.60 -4.61 6.56
C LEU A 77 14.12 -3.41 5.75
N VAL A 78 14.23 -2.23 6.37
CA VAL A 78 14.04 -0.93 5.71
C VAL A 78 15.28 -0.09 5.99
N ASP A 79 15.99 0.33 4.94
CA ASP A 79 17.31 0.97 5.02
C ASP A 79 18.29 0.23 5.96
N GLY A 80 18.34 -1.11 5.84
CA GLY A 80 19.16 -1.97 6.70
C GLY A 80 18.68 -2.11 8.16
N GLN A 81 17.64 -1.38 8.59
CA GLN A 81 17.06 -1.54 9.92
C GLN A 81 16.01 -2.67 9.91
N GLU A 82 16.15 -3.64 10.82
CA GLU A 82 15.17 -4.72 10.95
C GLU A 82 13.79 -4.18 11.39
N MET A 83 12.78 -4.42 10.55
CA MET A 83 11.37 -4.13 10.82
C MET A 83 10.63 -5.35 11.37
N ALA A 84 10.96 -6.55 10.88
CA ALA A 84 10.40 -7.80 11.36
C ALA A 84 11.42 -8.93 11.21
N GLY A 85 11.56 -9.76 12.23
CA GLY A 85 12.50 -10.89 12.27
C GLY A 85 12.43 -11.61 13.61
N PRO A 86 13.41 -12.49 13.90
CA PRO A 86 13.45 -13.25 15.16
C PRO A 86 13.52 -12.38 16.42
N ASP A 87 14.18 -11.23 16.32
CA ASP A 87 14.52 -10.39 17.47
C ASP A 87 13.61 -9.15 17.58
N ARG A 88 12.82 -8.86 16.55
CA ARG A 88 12.09 -7.60 16.46
C ARG A 88 10.83 -7.70 15.62
N PHE A 89 9.79 -6.98 16.06
CA PHE A 89 8.61 -6.68 15.25
C PHE A 89 8.17 -5.24 15.48
N VAL A 90 8.31 -4.41 14.45
CA VAL A 90 7.87 -3.01 14.43
C VAL A 90 6.41 -2.98 13.96
N PRO A 91 5.48 -2.35 14.67
CA PRO A 91 4.08 -2.29 14.25
C PRO A 91 3.90 -1.38 13.01
N PRO A 92 2.85 -1.57 12.20
CA PRO A 92 2.65 -0.88 10.92
C PRO A 92 2.83 0.64 10.97
N GLU A 93 2.26 1.30 11.97
CA GLU A 93 2.26 2.74 12.14
C GLU A 93 3.64 3.34 12.39
N GLN A 94 4.64 2.52 12.73
CA GLN A 94 6.02 2.92 12.99
C GLN A 94 6.99 2.56 11.85
N ARG A 95 6.52 1.90 10.77
CA ARG A 95 7.39 1.45 9.66
C ARG A 95 7.68 2.54 8.63
N GLY A 96 6.85 3.59 8.56
CA GLY A 96 6.95 4.60 7.51
C GLY A 96 6.63 4.05 6.11
N ILE A 97 5.82 3.00 6.05
CA ILE A 97 5.34 2.34 4.83
C ILE A 97 3.87 2.70 4.63
N GLY A 98 3.51 3.20 3.46
CA GLY A 98 2.11 3.38 3.04
C GLY A 98 1.60 2.13 2.37
N LEU A 99 0.35 1.74 2.65
CA LEU A 99 -0.31 0.61 2.00
C LEU A 99 -1.68 1.04 1.46
N VAL A 100 -1.93 0.73 0.19
CA VAL A 100 -3.27 0.81 -0.42
C VAL A 100 -3.78 -0.62 -0.60
N PHE A 101 -4.89 -0.94 0.07
CA PHE A 101 -5.55 -2.24 0.02
C PHE A 101 -6.37 -2.42 -1.26
N GLN A 102 -6.60 -3.69 -1.64
CA GLN A 102 -7.40 -4.08 -2.79
C GLN A 102 -8.85 -3.56 -2.75
N ASP A 103 -9.46 -3.50 -1.57
CA ASP A 103 -10.81 -2.97 -1.33
C ASP A 103 -10.79 -1.50 -0.88
N TYR A 104 -9.65 -0.83 -1.02
CA TYR A 104 -9.34 0.54 -0.57
C TYR A 104 -9.36 0.74 0.95
N ALA A 105 -10.06 -0.12 1.70
CA ALA A 105 -10.22 -0.09 3.14
C ALA A 105 -10.51 1.32 3.70
N LEU A 106 -11.36 2.10 3.01
CA LEU A 106 -11.80 3.40 3.51
C LEU A 106 -12.74 3.19 4.70
N PHE A 107 -12.60 4.01 5.74
CA PHE A 107 -13.48 3.97 6.90
C PHE A 107 -14.85 4.55 6.50
N PRO A 108 -15.92 3.73 6.47
CA PRO A 108 -17.19 4.15 5.89
C PRO A 108 -17.94 5.18 6.74
N HIS A 109 -17.59 5.26 8.03
CA HIS A 109 -18.16 6.18 9.02
C HIS A 109 -17.40 7.50 9.14
N LEU A 110 -16.33 7.69 8.36
CA LEU A 110 -15.53 8.89 8.33
C LEU A 110 -15.71 9.60 6.98
N THR A 111 -15.67 10.94 6.98
CA THR A 111 -15.62 11.70 5.73
C THR A 111 -14.31 11.43 4.99
N ASN A 112 -14.22 11.82 3.71
CA ASN A 112 -13.00 11.68 2.93
C ASN A 112 -11.84 12.46 3.56
N LEU A 113 -12.09 13.65 4.11
CA LEU A 113 -11.12 14.41 4.87
C LEU A 113 -10.62 13.64 6.09
N GLN A 114 -11.54 13.08 6.88
CA GLN A 114 -11.20 12.31 8.08
C GLN A 114 -10.44 11.02 7.74
N ASN A 115 -10.78 10.37 6.62
CA ASN A 115 -10.05 9.22 6.10
C ASN A 115 -8.58 9.57 5.84
N VAL A 116 -8.31 10.68 5.14
CA VAL A 116 -6.94 11.11 4.86
C VAL A 116 -6.21 11.56 6.13
N MET A 117 -6.91 12.24 7.04
CA MET A 117 -6.34 12.67 8.33
C MET A 117 -5.92 11.51 9.23
N PHE A 118 -6.49 10.31 9.07
CA PHE A 118 -6.21 9.15 9.92
C PHE A 118 -4.71 8.82 10.03
N GLY A 119 -3.97 8.96 8.93
CA GLY A 119 -2.52 8.73 8.90
C GLY A 119 -1.65 9.87 9.43
N LEU A 120 -2.25 10.98 9.86
CA LEU A 120 -1.56 12.23 10.25
C LEU A 120 -1.60 12.49 11.76
N SER A 121 -1.65 11.43 12.57
CA SER A 121 -1.83 11.49 14.03
C SER A 121 -0.70 12.19 14.79
N GLY A 122 0.50 12.30 14.20
CA GLY A 122 1.63 13.03 14.77
C GLY A 122 1.58 14.56 14.61
N LEU A 123 0.60 15.08 13.85
CA LEU A 123 0.44 16.52 13.60
C LEU A 123 -0.64 17.13 14.51
N ARG A 124 -0.58 18.45 14.74
CA ARG A 124 -1.70 19.15 15.39
C ARG A 124 -2.92 19.08 14.47
N ARG A 125 -4.12 19.03 15.05
CA ARG A 125 -5.37 18.90 14.29
C ARG A 125 -5.49 19.89 13.12
N SER A 126 -5.13 21.15 13.32
CA SER A 126 -5.16 22.18 12.27
C SER A 126 -4.21 21.87 11.11
N GLU A 127 -3.03 21.35 11.41
CA GLU A 127 -2.01 20.95 10.42
C GLU A 127 -2.45 19.68 9.68
N SER A 128 -3.02 18.70 10.39
CA SER A 128 -3.59 17.49 9.79
C SER A 128 -4.70 17.82 8.79
N VAL A 129 -5.59 18.77 9.12
CA VAL A 129 -6.65 19.23 8.20
C VAL A 129 -6.05 19.85 6.95
N GLN A 130 -5.08 20.76 7.10
CA GLN A 130 -4.44 21.42 5.96
C GLN A 130 -3.72 20.42 5.04
N GLU A 131 -2.97 19.48 5.60
CA GLU A 131 -2.25 18.48 4.80
C GLU A 131 -3.21 17.50 4.14
N ALA A 132 -4.29 17.09 4.83
CA ALA A 132 -5.31 16.24 4.24
C ALA A 132 -6.06 16.92 3.08
N LEU A 133 -6.40 18.21 3.20
CA LEU A 133 -6.99 18.98 2.11
C LEU A 133 -6.04 19.08 0.91
N ARG A 134 -4.75 19.37 1.14
CA ARG A 134 -3.74 19.38 0.06
C ARG A 134 -3.63 18.01 -0.62
N ALA A 135 -3.67 16.92 0.14
CA ALA A 135 -3.63 15.58 -0.41
C ALA A 135 -4.88 15.26 -1.25
N LEU A 136 -6.07 15.66 -0.80
CA LEU A 136 -7.31 15.54 -1.58
C LEU A 136 -7.30 16.43 -2.83
N GLN A 137 -6.74 17.64 -2.75
CA GLN A 137 -6.57 18.55 -3.87
C GLN A 137 -5.68 17.95 -4.96
N ARG A 138 -4.56 17.31 -4.58
CA ARG A 138 -3.66 16.63 -5.53
C ARG A 138 -4.31 15.48 -6.31
N VAL A 139 -5.43 14.97 -5.84
CA VAL A 139 -6.20 13.92 -6.50
C VAL A 139 -7.56 14.42 -7.00
N ASP A 140 -7.75 15.74 -7.12
CA ASP A 140 -8.97 16.41 -7.60
C ASP A 140 -10.24 16.02 -6.81
N LEU A 141 -10.13 15.92 -5.49
CA LEU A 141 -11.24 15.55 -4.58
C LEU A 141 -11.43 16.51 -3.40
N GLU A 142 -10.87 17.71 -3.46
CA GLU A 142 -11.05 18.74 -2.43
C GLU A 142 -12.54 19.07 -2.22
N ALA A 143 -13.32 19.20 -3.29
CA ALA A 143 -14.76 19.47 -3.21
C ALA A 143 -15.57 18.36 -2.52
N ALA A 144 -15.04 17.12 -2.51
CA ALA A 144 -15.67 15.96 -1.87
C ALA A 144 -15.13 15.69 -0.45
N ALA A 145 -14.37 16.62 0.14
CA ALA A 145 -13.74 16.44 1.44
C ALA A 145 -14.74 16.10 2.57
N GLN A 146 -15.94 16.67 2.53
CA GLN A 146 -16.99 16.43 3.53
C GLN A 146 -17.93 15.27 3.19
N SER A 147 -17.84 14.73 1.96
CA SER A 147 -18.58 13.52 1.58
C SER A 147 -17.98 12.28 2.25
N TYR A 148 -18.78 11.23 2.32
CA TYR A 148 -18.40 9.90 2.78
C TYR A 148 -17.99 9.00 1.61
N PRO A 149 -17.20 7.93 1.84
CA PRO A 149 -16.73 7.03 0.78
C PRO A 149 -17.83 6.44 -0.11
N HIS A 150 -19.01 6.14 0.46
CA HIS A 150 -20.12 5.54 -0.30
C HIS A 150 -20.78 6.50 -1.30
N GLU A 151 -20.52 7.81 -1.18
CA GLU A 151 -20.99 8.83 -2.13
C GLU A 151 -20.06 8.97 -3.35
N LEU A 152 -18.92 8.28 -3.33
CA LEU A 152 -17.90 8.34 -4.37
C LEU A 152 -18.00 7.14 -5.32
N SER A 153 -17.71 7.38 -6.60
CA SER A 153 -17.43 6.28 -7.54
C SER A 153 -16.18 5.50 -7.12
N GLY A 154 -16.06 4.24 -7.53
CA GLY A 154 -14.90 3.40 -7.16
C GLY A 154 -13.54 4.02 -7.51
N GLY A 155 -13.42 4.73 -8.63
CA GLY A 155 -12.18 5.43 -9.00
C GLY A 155 -11.91 6.68 -8.14
N GLN A 156 -12.95 7.34 -7.63
CA GLN A 156 -12.79 8.40 -6.64
C GLN A 156 -12.39 7.81 -5.28
N GLN A 157 -12.98 6.70 -4.85
CA GLN A 157 -12.58 6.00 -3.60
C GLN A 157 -11.11 5.58 -3.65
N GLN A 158 -10.65 5.01 -4.78
CA GLN A 158 -9.25 4.68 -4.99
C GLN A 158 -8.34 5.90 -4.81
N ARG A 159 -8.71 7.05 -5.39
CA ARG A 159 -7.96 8.30 -5.25
C ARG A 159 -7.92 8.81 -3.81
N VAL A 160 -9.01 8.68 -3.03
CA VAL A 160 -9.01 8.98 -1.59
C VAL A 160 -8.06 8.04 -0.84
N ALA A 161 -8.08 6.74 -1.13
CA ALA A 161 -7.19 5.78 -0.48
C ALA A 161 -5.71 6.06 -0.79
N LEU A 162 -5.40 6.45 -2.04
CA LEU A 162 -4.07 6.89 -2.43
C LEU A 162 -3.66 8.18 -1.70
N ALA A 163 -4.56 9.18 -1.62
CA ALA A 163 -4.30 10.40 -0.87
C ALA A 163 -4.03 10.12 0.61
N ARG A 164 -4.80 9.22 1.24
CA ARG A 164 -4.58 8.76 2.61
C ARG A 164 -3.23 8.08 2.81
N ALA A 165 -2.82 7.22 1.88
CA ALA A 165 -1.53 6.52 1.96
C ALA A 165 -0.34 7.47 1.73
N LEU A 166 -0.50 8.49 0.89
CA LEU A 166 0.57 9.43 0.54
C LEU A 166 0.70 10.63 1.48
N ALA A 167 -0.38 11.04 2.16
CA ALA A 167 -0.37 12.22 3.03
C ALA A 167 0.72 12.18 4.12
N PRO A 168 1.02 11.04 4.77
CA PRO A 168 2.13 10.93 5.73
C PRO A 168 3.52 10.97 5.10
N ARG A 169 3.62 11.02 3.76
CA ARG A 169 4.87 10.99 2.97
C ARG A 169 5.73 9.75 3.29
N PRO A 170 5.20 8.54 3.09
CA PRO A 170 5.92 7.31 3.38
C PRO A 170 7.12 7.12 2.45
N GLY A 171 8.20 6.54 2.97
CA GLY A 171 9.41 6.24 2.20
C GLY A 171 9.24 5.07 1.23
N ILE A 172 8.23 4.23 1.46
CA ILE A 172 7.84 3.08 0.63
C ILE A 172 6.31 3.12 0.50
N LEU A 173 5.81 2.95 -0.73
CA LEU A 173 4.39 2.81 -1.01
C LEU A 173 4.11 1.42 -1.59
N LEU A 174 3.23 0.67 -0.93
CA LEU A 174 2.77 -0.64 -1.33
C LEU A 174 1.35 -0.52 -1.89
N LEU A 175 1.11 -1.12 -3.05
CA LEU A 175 -0.19 -1.11 -3.71
C LEU A 175 -0.64 -2.54 -3.97
N ASP A 176 -1.73 -2.97 -3.36
CA ASP A 176 -2.30 -4.30 -3.58
C ASP A 176 -3.45 -4.21 -4.59
N GLU A 177 -3.21 -4.72 -5.81
CA GLU A 177 -4.13 -4.70 -6.96
C GLU A 177 -4.85 -3.35 -7.23
N PRO A 178 -4.15 -2.20 -7.22
CA PRO A 178 -4.77 -0.88 -7.32
C PRO A 178 -5.56 -0.67 -8.62
N PHE A 179 -5.27 -1.42 -9.69
CA PHE A 179 -5.88 -1.23 -11.01
C PHE A 179 -6.87 -2.34 -11.40
N SER A 180 -7.10 -3.34 -10.54
CA SER A 180 -7.96 -4.49 -10.86
C SER A 180 -9.42 -4.09 -11.18
N GLY A 181 -9.92 -3.02 -10.55
CA GLY A 181 -11.25 -2.47 -10.84
C GLY A 181 -11.39 -1.81 -12.22
N LEU A 182 -10.30 -1.23 -12.75
CA LEU A 182 -10.24 -0.71 -14.12
C LEU A 182 -10.29 -1.87 -15.12
N ASP A 183 -9.55 -2.94 -14.85
CA ASP A 183 -9.53 -4.12 -15.73
C ASP A 183 -10.86 -4.85 -15.78
N ARG A 184 -11.68 -4.78 -14.71
CA ARG A 184 -13.05 -5.33 -14.73
C ARG A 184 -13.95 -4.49 -15.65
N ARG A 185 -13.95 -3.17 -15.50
CA ARG A 185 -14.75 -2.27 -16.35
C ARG A 185 -14.37 -2.37 -17.82
N LEU A 186 -13.07 -2.44 -18.11
CA LEU A 186 -12.58 -2.62 -19.49
C LEU A 186 -13.03 -3.97 -20.06
N ARG A 187 -12.97 -5.04 -19.27
CA ARG A 187 -13.49 -6.37 -19.66
C ARG A 187 -15.00 -6.37 -19.89
N ASP A 188 -15.75 -5.68 -19.04
CA ASP A 188 -17.20 -5.57 -19.18
C ASP A 188 -17.59 -4.78 -20.44
N GLN A 189 -16.82 -3.74 -20.79
CA GLN A 189 -17.00 -2.98 -22.05
C GLN A 189 -16.74 -3.84 -23.29
N VAL A 190 -15.62 -4.57 -23.34
CA VAL A 190 -15.30 -5.47 -24.48
C VAL A 190 -16.38 -6.55 -24.66
N ARG A 191 -16.89 -7.10 -23.55
CA ARG A 191 -17.99 -8.09 -23.58
C ARG A 191 -19.34 -7.51 -24.01
N ALA A 192 -19.56 -6.21 -23.84
CA ALA A 192 -20.77 -5.55 -24.31
C ALA A 192 -20.70 -5.21 -25.82
N GLU A 193 -19.50 -5.20 -26.39
CA GLU A 193 -19.23 -4.96 -27.82
C GLU A 193 -19.12 -6.26 -28.65
N THR A 194 -19.25 -7.44 -28.02
CA THR A 194 -19.24 -8.76 -28.68
C THR A 194 -20.56 -9.49 -28.45
#